data_AF-A0A933GNT9-F1
#
_entry.id   AF-A0A933GNT9-F1
#
_cell.length_a   1.000
_cell.length_b   1.000
_cell.length_c   1.000
_cell.angle_alpha   90.00
_cell.angle_beta   90.00
_cell.angle_gamma   90.00
#
_symmetry.space_group_name_H-M   'P 1'
#
loop_
_entity.id
_entity.type
_entity.pdbx_description
1 polymer ?
#
loop_
_entity_poly.entity_id
_entity_poly.type
_entity_poly.pdbx_seq_one_letter_code
_entity_poly.pdbx_strand_id
1 'polypeptide(L)' 'MAEELDNLEEFEAKETSGKLPIGWLILLLGLVLWGIYYFIAYTPGISGWSQTKAYEESIKK' A
#
# COMPACT_ATOMS: atom_id res chain seq x y z
N MET A 1 5.21 12.42 -32.12
CA MET A 1 5.40 13.15 -30.84
C MET A 1 4.23 14.06 -30.51
N ALA A 2 4.09 15.28 -31.02
CA ALA A 2 2.93 16.14 -30.68
C ALA A 2 1.60 15.61 -31.25
N GLU A 3 1.61 15.22 -32.53
CA GLU A 3 0.43 14.70 -33.24
C GLU A 3 -0.05 13.32 -32.74
N GLU A 4 0.86 12.51 -32.15
CA GLU A 4 0.52 11.23 -31.52
C GLU A 4 -0.08 11.40 -30.12
N LEU A 5 0.27 12.49 -29.41
CA LEU A 5 -0.33 12.82 -28.11
C LEU A 5 -1.76 13.35 -28.27
N ASP A 6 -2.05 14.04 -29.38
CA ASP A 6 -3.40 14.53 -29.71
C ASP A 6 -4.40 13.40 -30.01
N ASN A 7 -3.93 12.20 -30.35
CA ASN A 7 -4.78 11.04 -30.67
C ASN A 7 -4.90 10.00 -29.54
N LEU A 8 -4.45 10.33 -28.32
CA LEU A 8 -4.51 9.45 -27.16
C LEU A 8 -5.95 9.11 -26.73
N GLU A 9 -6.91 10.02 -26.99
CA GLU A 9 -8.33 9.80 -26.69
C GLU A 9 -8.93 8.61 -27.46
N GLU A 10 -8.38 8.27 -28.63
CA GLU A 10 -8.83 7.12 -29.44
C GLU A 10 -8.50 5.79 -28.76
N PHE A 11 -7.45 5.76 -27.94
CA PHE A 11 -6.99 4.58 -27.20
C PHE A 11 -7.58 4.48 -25.78
N GLU A 12 -8.33 5.49 -25.33
CA GLU A 12 -8.92 5.49 -23.99
C GLU A 12 -10.18 4.62 -23.94
N ALA A 13 -10.23 3.69 -22.98
CA ALA A 13 -11.43 2.95 -22.66
C ALA A 13 -12.44 3.84 -21.89
N LYS A 14 -13.23 4.62 -22.63
CA LYS A 14 -14.19 5.62 -22.10
C LYS A 14 -15.16 5.07 -21.04
N GLU A 15 -15.59 3.82 -21.19
CA GLU A 15 -16.48 3.10 -20.24
C GLU A 15 -15.89 2.98 -18.83
N THR A 16 -14.57 2.86 -18.75
CA THR A 16 -13.81 2.69 -17.50
C THR A 16 -12.99 3.91 -17.14
N SER A 17 -13.03 4.97 -17.96
CA SER A 17 -12.37 6.23 -17.67
C SER A 17 -12.85 6.79 -16.32
N GLY A 18 -11.90 7.19 -15.48
CA GLY A 18 -12.17 7.68 -14.12
C GLY A 18 -12.55 6.60 -13.08
N LYS A 19 -12.63 5.31 -13.44
CA LYS A 19 -12.90 4.22 -12.50
C LYS A 19 -11.60 3.52 -12.10
N LEU A 20 -11.38 3.40 -10.80
CA LEU A 20 -10.29 2.58 -10.26
C LEU A 20 -10.65 1.09 -10.42
N PRO A 21 -9.76 0.25 -10.98
CA PRO A 21 -10.02 -1.19 -11.04
C PRO A 21 -10.22 -1.76 -9.63
N ILE A 22 -11.17 -2.68 -9.48
CA ILE A 22 -11.56 -3.16 -8.15
C ILE A 22 -10.41 -3.82 -7.39
N GLY A 23 -9.51 -4.52 -8.10
CA GLY A 23 -8.30 -5.10 -7.51
C GLY A 23 -7.35 -4.06 -6.94
N TRP A 24 -7.24 -2.89 -7.58
CA TRP A 24 -6.46 -1.77 -7.06
C TRP A 24 -7.10 -1.16 -5.82
N LEU A 25 -8.43 -1.05 -5.80
CA LEU A 25 -9.14 -0.58 -4.61
C LEU A 25 -8.96 -1.53 -3.42
N ILE A 26 -9.05 -2.84 -3.65
CA ILE A 26 -8.81 -3.87 -2.62
C ILE A 26 -7.37 -3.79 -2.11
N LEU A 27 -6.39 -3.67 -3.02
CA LEU A 27 -4.99 -3.51 -2.64
C LEU A 27 -4.78 -2.25 -1.79
N LEU A 28 -5.36 -1.11 -2.20
CA LEU A 28 -5.27 0.14 -1.46
C LEU A 28 -5.80 -0.02 -0.03
N LEU A 29 -7.01 -0.56 0.11
CA LEU A 29 -7.62 -0.79 1.42
C LEU A 29 -6.80 -1.78 2.26
N GLY A 30 -6.29 -2.84 1.64
CA GLY A 30 -5.42 -3.81 2.29
C GLY A 30 -4.13 -3.18 2.83
N LEU A 31 -3.50 -2.30 2.05
CA LEU A 31 -2.30 -1.57 2.47
C LEU A 31 -2.59 -0.58 3.59
N VAL A 32 -3.75 0.09 3.56
CA VAL A 32 -4.16 0.98 4.66
C VAL A 32 -4.38 0.20 5.96
N LEU A 33 -5.14 -0.90 5.89
CA LEU A 33 -5.36 -1.77 7.06
C LEU A 33 -4.06 -2.38 7.57
N TRP A 34 -3.18 -2.81 6.65
CA TRP A 34 -1.87 -3.33 7.00
C TRP A 34 -0.98 -2.27 7.65
N GLY A 35 -0.98 -1.04 7.13
CA GLY A 35 -0.26 0.08 7.71
C GLY A 35 -0.72 0.42 9.13
N ILE A 36 -2.04 0.44 9.36
CA ILE A 36 -2.62 0.63 10.69
C ILE A 36 -2.18 -0.50 11.64
N TYR A 37 -2.29 -1.75 11.21
CA TYR A 37 -1.83 -2.90 11.99
C TYR A 37 -0.34 -2.78 12.32
N TYR A 38 0.50 -2.50 11.33
CA TYR A 38 1.95 -2.38 11.51
C TYR A 38 2.30 -1.25 12.47
N PHE A 39 1.63 -0.11 12.34
CA PHE A 39 1.81 1.02 13.26
C PHE A 39 1.49 0.62 14.70
N ILE A 40 0.38 -0.06 14.95
CA ILE A 40 0.00 -0.52 16.29
C ILE A 40 1.00 -1.57 16.80
N ALA A 41 1.36 -2.54 15.97
CA ALA A 41 2.18 -3.68 16.35
C ALA A 41 3.64 -3.31 16.62
N TYR A 42 4.20 -2.35 15.89
CA TYR A 42 5.63 -2.04 15.93
C TYR A 42 5.95 -0.65 16.52
N THR A 43 4.96 0.11 16.97
CA THR A 43 5.20 1.33 17.75
C THR A 43 5.46 0.98 19.22
N PRO A 44 6.63 1.30 19.79
CA PRO A 44 6.98 0.91 21.16
C PRO A 44 6.01 1.42 22.22
N GLY A 45 5.47 2.63 22.05
CA GLY A 45 4.50 3.21 22.98
C GLY A 45 3.12 2.55 22.95
N ILE A 46 2.81 1.74 21.93
CA ILE A 46 1.51 1.06 21.77
C ILE A 46 1.63 -0.42 22.15
N SER A 47 2.53 -1.16 21.51
CA SER A 47 2.65 -2.61 21.69
C SER A 47 3.72 -3.04 22.71
N GLY A 48 4.57 -2.11 23.15
CA GLY A 48 5.76 -2.45 23.94
C GLY A 48 6.87 -3.16 23.14
N TRP A 49 6.69 -3.33 21.82
CA TRP A 49 7.70 -3.88 20.92
C TRP A 49 8.91 -2.95 20.83
N SER A 50 10.11 -3.53 20.74
CA SER A 50 11.32 -2.77 20.47
C SER A 50 12.37 -3.66 19.82
N GLN A 51 13.25 -3.07 19.02
CA GLN A 51 14.31 -3.79 18.33
C GLN A 51 15.26 -4.51 19.31
N THR A 52 15.60 -3.87 20.44
CA THR A 52 16.48 -4.47 21.46
C THR A 52 15.87 -5.73 22.06
N LYS A 53 14.60 -5.69 22.46
CA LYS A 53 13.89 -6.88 23.00
C LYS A 53 13.83 -8.01 21.97
N ALA A 54 13.50 -7.67 20.71
CA ALA A 54 13.44 -8.66 19.64
C ALA A 54 14.82 -9.31 19.38
N TYR A 55 15.90 -8.53 19.44
CA TYR A 55 17.26 -9.04 19.34
C TYR A 55 17.62 -9.95 20.51
N GLU A 56 17.36 -9.51 21.75
CA GLU A 56 17.62 -10.32 22.95
C GLU A 56 16.85 -11.65 22.94
N GLU A 57 15.60 -11.66 22.48
CA GLU A 57 14.83 -12.89 22.31
C GLU A 57 15.44 -13.80 21.24
N SER A 58 15.93 -13.23 20.14
CA SER A 58 16.52 -13.99 19.03
C SER A 58 17.81 -14.74 19.42
N ILE A 59 18.60 -14.20 20.36
CA ILE A 59 19.86 -14.81 20.82
C ILE A 59 19.69 -15.74 22.04
N LYS A 60 18.52 -15.72 22.69
CA LYS A 60 18.17 -16.61 23.81
C LYS A 60 17.64 -17.97 23.33
N LYS A 61 17.42 -18.12 22.03
CA LYS A 61 16.86 -19.32 21.39
C LYS A 61 17.98 -20.21 20.85
#